data_AF-A0A818ZG01-F1
#
_entry.id   AF-A0A818ZG01-F1
#
_cell.length_a   1.000
_cell.length_b   1.000
_cell.length_c   1.000
_cell.angle_alpha   90.00
_cell.angle_beta   90.00
_cell.angle_gamma   90.00
#
_symmetry.space_group_name_H-M   'P 1'
#
loop_
_entity.id
_entity.type
_entity.pdbx_description
1 polymer ?
#
loop_
_entity_poly.entity_id
_entity_poly.type
_entity_poly.pdbx_seq_one_letter_code
_entity_poly.pdbx_strand_id
1 'polypeptide(L)'
;MFEELLRLRIGLHGDKLPKEWLSDRQKFAPQITFTKADNEKDIPLIVQRISAHLAWLTNMLDDGRIFLLGDPMPSAFDITAYHLFWFIKVNFENETNDFFPELSQPRLVSWFQRIAALGHGTSIDITAEEAFKIAKQVEPSAPNYIDNQRNRKWHKGQCLQVLPNDMGREPVQGTFIAADDYEIVLRRSNESIGNINVHFPRAGFDITEIK
;
A
#
# COMPACT_ATOMS: atom_id res chain seq x y z
N MET A 1 8.32 7.01 -4.38
CA MET A 1 8.45 7.77 -3.11
C MET A 1 8.52 6.88 -1.88
N PHE A 2 7.56 5.96 -1.65
CA PHE A 2 7.54 5.15 -0.41
C PHE A 2 8.85 4.37 -0.17
N GLU A 3 9.41 3.75 -1.20
CA GLU A 3 10.72 3.09 -1.11
C GLU A 3 11.82 4.02 -0.60
N GLU A 4 11.89 5.26 -1.09
CA GLU A 4 12.89 6.24 -0.64
C GLU A 4 12.69 6.61 0.84
N LEU A 5 11.45 6.72 1.31
CA LEU A 5 11.15 6.94 2.72
C LEU A 5 11.59 5.76 3.59
N LEU A 6 11.37 4.53 3.12
CA LEU A 6 11.82 3.34 3.82
C LEU A 6 13.35 3.28 3.89
N ARG A 7 14.04 3.55 2.78
CA ARG A 7 15.50 3.64 2.69
C ARG A 7 16.05 4.72 3.63
N LEU A 8 15.43 5.89 3.67
CA LEU A 8 15.81 6.96 4.60
C LEU A 8 15.70 6.51 6.07
N ARG A 9 14.60 5.85 6.44
CA ARG A 9 14.40 5.30 7.79
C ARG A 9 15.48 4.29 8.16
N ILE A 10 15.84 3.41 7.22
CA ILE A 10 16.87 2.40 7.43
C ILE A 10 18.26 3.05 7.55
N GLY A 11 18.58 4.04 6.71
CA GLY A 11 19.85 4.76 6.76
C GLY A 11 20.04 5.54 8.07
N LEU A 12 18.99 6.20 8.57
CA LEU A 12 19.07 6.99 9.81
C LEU A 12 18.96 6.14 11.08
N HIS A 13 18.13 5.10 11.06
CA HIS A 13 17.69 4.41 12.27
C HIS A 13 17.79 2.89 12.20
N GLY A 14 18.47 2.32 11.19
CA GLY A 14 18.55 0.87 11.00
C GLY A 14 19.03 0.09 12.22
N ASP A 15 19.95 0.66 13.01
CA ASP A 15 20.47 0.04 14.24
C ASP A 15 19.42 -0.08 15.37
N LYS A 16 18.34 0.71 15.30
CA LYS A 16 17.23 0.71 16.25
C LYS A 16 16.09 -0.22 15.84
N LEU A 17 16.14 -0.78 14.63
CA LEU A 17 15.09 -1.65 14.10
C LEU A 17 15.33 -3.10 14.56
N PRO A 18 14.28 -3.87 14.93
CA PRO A 18 14.43 -5.27 15.31
C PRO A 18 15.08 -6.08 14.19
N LYS A 19 16.04 -6.95 14.54
CA LYS A 19 16.78 -7.76 13.56
C LYS A 19 15.87 -8.74 12.82
N GLU A 20 14.89 -9.31 13.53
CA GLU A 20 13.89 -10.19 12.96
C GLU A 20 13.05 -9.45 11.92
N TRP A 21 12.66 -8.21 12.21
CA TRP A 21 11.93 -7.36 11.29
C TRP A 21 12.77 -7.03 10.04
N LEU A 22 14.05 -6.66 10.20
CA LEU A 22 14.93 -6.39 9.05
C LEU A 22 15.09 -7.63 8.16
N SER A 23 15.28 -8.80 8.76
CA SER A 23 15.39 -10.09 8.05
C SER A 23 14.10 -10.44 7.31
N ASP A 24 12.95 -10.25 7.94
CA ASP A 24 11.63 -10.43 7.32
C ASP A 24 11.44 -9.50 6.12
N ARG A 25 11.72 -8.19 6.29
CA ARG A 25 11.56 -7.21 5.22
C ARG A 25 12.51 -7.43 4.05
N GLN A 26 13.74 -7.88 4.30
CA GLN A 26 14.68 -8.23 3.23
C GLN A 26 14.20 -9.42 2.40
N LYS A 27 13.49 -10.39 3.00
CA LYS A 27 12.85 -11.49 2.25
C LYS A 27 11.62 -11.01 1.49
N PHE A 28 10.83 -10.12 2.10
CA PHE A 28 9.62 -9.54 1.51
C PHE A 28 9.94 -8.68 0.28
N ALA A 29 10.96 -7.84 0.34
CA ALA A 29 11.37 -6.91 -0.72
C ALA A 29 12.86 -7.06 -1.04
N PRO A 30 13.29 -8.15 -1.70
CA PRO A 30 14.69 -8.45 -1.95
C PRO A 30 15.41 -7.42 -2.83
N GLN A 31 14.67 -6.63 -3.59
CA GLN A 31 15.19 -5.54 -4.42
C GLN A 31 15.55 -4.28 -3.62
N ILE A 32 15.03 -4.13 -2.39
CA ILE A 32 15.35 -3.01 -1.51
C ILE A 32 16.50 -3.42 -0.59
N THR A 33 17.43 -2.49 -0.39
CA THR A 33 18.52 -2.68 0.58
C THR A 33 18.02 -2.37 2.00
N PHE A 34 18.08 -3.36 2.91
CA PHE A 34 17.70 -3.20 4.31
C PHE A 34 18.89 -3.05 5.28
N THR A 35 20.07 -2.70 4.79
CA THR A 35 21.24 -2.41 5.64
C THR A 35 21.35 -0.91 5.91
N LYS A 36 21.74 -0.53 7.13
CA LYS A 36 21.98 0.88 7.46
C LYS A 36 23.11 1.45 6.59
N ALA A 37 24.25 0.78 6.55
CA ALA A 37 25.45 1.27 5.87
C ALA A 37 25.24 1.59 4.39
N ASP A 38 24.45 0.78 3.67
CA ASP A 38 24.19 1.04 2.26
C ASP A 38 23.19 2.17 2.02
N ASN A 39 22.28 2.41 2.95
CA ASN A 39 21.33 3.53 2.81
C ASN A 39 21.91 4.84 3.33
N GLU A 40 22.75 4.79 4.37
CA GLU A 40 23.36 5.98 4.99
C GLU A 40 24.20 6.78 3.99
N LYS A 41 25.00 6.09 3.16
CA LYS A 41 25.79 6.73 2.08
C LYS A 41 24.94 7.46 1.03
N ASP A 42 23.71 7.03 0.85
CA ASP A 42 22.78 7.54 -0.17
C ASP A 42 21.81 8.60 0.39
N ILE A 43 21.87 8.91 1.69
CA ILE A 43 20.94 9.87 2.33
C ILE A 43 20.80 11.18 1.54
N PRO A 44 21.88 11.85 1.09
CA PRO A 44 21.74 13.09 0.31
C PRO A 44 20.88 12.92 -0.95
N LEU A 45 21.06 11.81 -1.67
CA LEU A 45 20.30 11.52 -2.89
C LEU A 45 18.85 11.13 -2.56
N ILE A 46 18.64 10.35 -1.48
CA ILE A 46 17.31 9.95 -1.00
C ILE A 46 16.51 11.20 -0.60
N VAL A 47 17.10 12.10 0.21
CA VAL A 47 16.50 13.37 0.63
C VAL A 47 16.17 14.22 -0.59
N GLN A 48 17.11 14.39 -1.53
CA GLN A 48 16.85 15.13 -2.78
C GLN A 48 15.60 14.61 -3.52
N ARG A 49 15.46 13.28 -3.64
CA ARG A 49 14.31 12.65 -4.32
C ARG A 49 13.01 12.89 -3.55
N ILE A 50 13.01 12.77 -2.23
CA ILE A 50 11.82 13.04 -1.41
C ILE A 50 11.43 14.52 -1.52
N SER A 51 12.37 15.44 -1.35
CA SER A 51 12.14 16.89 -1.46
C SER A 51 11.54 17.28 -2.82
N ALA A 52 11.96 16.65 -3.92
CA ALA A 52 11.36 16.89 -5.24
C ALA A 52 9.85 16.57 -5.27
N HIS A 53 9.43 15.47 -4.63
CA HIS A 53 8.01 15.13 -4.55
C HIS A 53 7.25 16.04 -3.57
N LEU A 54 7.88 16.45 -2.47
CA LEU A 54 7.29 17.42 -1.53
C LEU A 54 7.04 18.76 -2.23
N ALA A 55 7.99 19.20 -3.05
CA ALA A 55 7.84 20.41 -3.86
C ALA A 55 6.67 20.30 -4.84
N TRP A 56 6.49 19.16 -5.53
CA TRP A 56 5.33 18.96 -6.40
C TRP A 56 4.00 19.07 -5.65
N LEU A 57 3.89 18.42 -4.49
CA LEU A 57 2.65 18.48 -3.70
C LEU A 57 2.38 19.91 -3.19
N THR A 58 3.42 20.57 -2.70
CA THR A 58 3.33 21.94 -2.21
C THR A 58 2.86 22.87 -3.32
N ASN A 59 3.47 22.78 -4.51
CA ASN A 59 3.08 23.56 -5.68
C ASN A 59 1.61 23.30 -6.09
N MET A 60 1.10 22.08 -5.92
CA MET A 60 -0.32 21.81 -6.17
C MET A 60 -1.24 22.57 -5.21
N LEU A 61 -0.80 22.90 -4.00
CA LEU A 61 -1.59 23.61 -2.98
C LEU A 61 -1.37 25.14 -3.00
N ASP A 62 -0.46 25.63 -3.85
CA ASP A 62 -0.07 27.04 -3.93
C ASP A 62 -1.13 27.98 -4.53
N ASP A 63 -2.18 27.44 -5.15
CA ASP A 63 -3.35 28.24 -5.57
C ASP A 63 -4.42 28.38 -4.47
N GLY A 64 -4.23 27.70 -3.34
CA GLY A 64 -5.12 27.79 -2.18
C GLY A 64 -6.28 26.79 -2.20
N ARG A 65 -6.26 25.82 -3.12
CA ARG A 65 -7.24 24.72 -3.13
C ARG A 65 -7.27 23.95 -1.80
N ILE A 66 -8.45 23.42 -1.48
CA ILE A 66 -8.68 22.72 -0.21
C ILE A 66 -8.08 21.31 -0.25
N PHE A 67 -8.29 20.60 -1.37
CA PHE A 67 -7.84 19.24 -1.66
C PHE A 67 -7.15 19.18 -3.02
N LEU A 68 -6.41 18.10 -3.29
CA LEU A 68 -5.46 18.05 -4.41
C LEU A 68 -6.11 18.22 -5.79
N LEU A 69 -7.33 17.69 -5.97
CA LEU A 69 -8.10 17.82 -7.20
C LEU A 69 -8.88 19.15 -7.32
N GLY A 70 -8.84 20.00 -6.30
CA GLY A 70 -9.62 21.25 -6.26
C GLY A 70 -11.08 21.08 -5.83
N ASP A 71 -11.55 19.85 -5.70
CA ASP A 71 -12.90 19.54 -5.22
C ASP A 71 -13.11 19.90 -3.74
N PRO A 72 -14.35 20.16 -3.31
CA PRO A 72 -14.66 20.44 -1.90
C PRO A 72 -14.59 19.20 -1.01
N MET A 73 -14.48 17.99 -1.58
CA MET A 73 -14.34 16.73 -0.84
C MET A 73 -12.96 16.11 -1.11
N PRO A 74 -12.35 15.44 -0.11
CA PRO A 74 -11.08 14.76 -0.32
C PRO A 74 -11.26 13.56 -1.27
N SER A 75 -10.23 13.30 -2.06
CA SER A 75 -10.18 12.19 -2.99
C SER A 75 -9.20 11.10 -2.52
N ALA A 76 -9.19 9.96 -3.23
CA ALA A 76 -8.17 8.93 -3.01
C ALA A 76 -6.74 9.49 -3.18
N PHE A 77 -6.53 10.50 -4.03
CA PHE A 77 -5.22 11.14 -4.20
C PHE A 77 -4.76 11.87 -2.94
N ASP A 78 -5.68 12.50 -2.21
CA ASP A 78 -5.35 13.16 -0.95
C ASP A 78 -4.90 12.15 0.10
N ILE A 79 -5.60 11.00 0.20
CA ILE A 79 -5.25 9.92 1.14
C ILE A 79 -3.90 9.28 0.75
N THR A 80 -3.68 9.04 -0.55
CA THR A 80 -2.42 8.51 -1.07
C THR A 80 -1.26 9.47 -0.82
N ALA A 81 -1.43 10.79 -0.96
CA ALA A 81 -0.37 11.72 -0.58
C ALA A 81 -0.19 11.77 0.95
N TYR A 82 -1.29 11.82 1.70
CA TYR A 82 -1.29 11.96 3.15
C TYR A 82 -0.48 10.86 3.85
N HIS A 83 -0.64 9.59 3.46
CA HIS A 83 0.05 8.49 4.15
C HIS A 83 1.58 8.60 4.08
N LEU A 84 2.13 9.14 2.98
CA LEU A 84 3.57 9.34 2.82
C LEU A 84 4.08 10.44 3.77
N PHE A 85 3.29 11.48 3.97
CA PHE A 85 3.64 12.62 4.83
C PHE A 85 3.46 12.27 6.30
N TRP A 86 2.42 11.50 6.61
CA TRP A 86 2.24 10.91 7.93
C TRP A 86 3.43 10.02 8.26
N PHE A 87 3.90 9.20 7.32
CA PHE A 87 5.10 8.38 7.50
C PHE A 87 6.32 9.24 7.80
N ILE A 88 6.51 10.37 7.09
CA ILE A 88 7.63 11.28 7.37
C ILE A 88 7.55 11.80 8.80
N LYS A 89 6.40 12.37 9.18
CA LYS A 89 6.19 12.97 10.50
C LYS A 89 6.40 11.99 11.66
N VAL A 90 5.93 10.75 11.50
CA VAL A 90 6.02 9.73 12.56
C VAL A 90 7.43 9.14 12.68
N ASN A 91 8.22 9.11 11.61
CA ASN A 91 9.51 8.41 11.59
C ASN A 91 10.74 9.31 11.64
N PHE A 92 10.60 10.61 11.39
CA PHE A 92 11.73 11.54 11.26
C PHE A 92 11.51 12.85 12.02
N GLU A 93 10.76 12.85 13.13
CA GLU A 93 10.33 14.09 13.80
C GLU A 93 11.51 15.04 14.10
N ASN A 94 12.66 14.50 14.54
CA ASN A 94 13.82 15.31 14.88
C ASN A 94 14.56 15.84 13.65
N GLU A 95 14.54 15.09 12.54
CA GLU A 95 15.29 15.36 11.32
C GLU A 95 14.45 16.08 10.25
N THR A 96 13.12 16.15 10.46
CA THR A 96 12.15 16.64 9.48
C THR A 96 12.46 18.07 9.05
N ASN A 97 12.81 18.95 9.99
CA ASN A 97 13.08 20.36 9.66
C ASN A 97 14.39 20.54 8.89
N ASP A 98 15.38 19.68 9.13
CA ASP A 98 16.68 19.75 8.47
C ASP A 98 16.61 19.21 7.04
N PHE A 99 15.89 18.09 6.84
CA PHE A 99 15.78 17.47 5.51
C PHE A 99 14.65 18.03 4.66
N PHE A 100 13.54 18.43 5.28
CA PHE A 100 12.27 18.71 4.60
C PHE A 100 11.60 19.98 5.15
N PRO A 101 12.22 21.16 5.00
CA PRO A 101 11.67 22.42 5.49
C PRO A 101 10.29 22.73 4.89
N GLU A 102 9.96 22.20 3.72
CA GLU A 102 8.65 22.35 3.06
C GLU A 102 7.49 21.83 3.92
N LEU A 103 7.75 20.87 4.83
CA LEU A 103 6.72 20.31 5.72
C LEU A 103 6.16 21.34 6.72
N SER A 104 6.86 22.45 6.95
CA SER A 104 6.41 23.55 7.80
C SER A 104 5.56 24.58 7.05
N GLN A 105 5.35 24.43 5.74
CA GLN A 105 4.56 25.39 4.98
C GLN A 105 3.08 25.39 5.42
N PRO A 106 2.49 26.56 5.75
CA PRO A 106 1.15 26.62 6.37
C PRO A 106 0.05 25.91 5.57
N ARG A 107 0.12 25.98 4.24
CA ARG A 107 -0.88 25.38 3.35
C ARG A 107 -0.84 23.87 3.38
N LEU A 108 0.36 23.31 3.31
CA LEU A 108 0.59 21.88 3.43
C LEU A 108 0.21 21.36 4.82
N VAL A 109 0.57 22.09 5.88
CA VAL A 109 0.16 21.76 7.26
C VAL A 109 -1.35 21.74 7.38
N SER A 110 -2.03 22.75 6.85
CA SER A 110 -3.49 22.85 6.90
C SER A 110 -4.17 21.74 6.09
N TRP A 111 -3.66 21.41 4.90
CA TRP A 111 -4.14 20.28 4.09
C TRP A 111 -3.96 18.96 4.84
N PHE A 112 -2.78 18.72 5.41
CA PHE A 112 -2.49 17.52 6.19
C PHE A 112 -3.47 17.37 7.37
N GLN A 113 -3.73 18.45 8.10
CA GLN A 113 -4.67 18.46 9.23
C GLN A 113 -6.11 18.16 8.79
N ARG A 114 -6.54 18.66 7.62
CA ARG A 114 -7.87 18.34 7.07
C ARG A 114 -8.03 16.85 6.79
N ILE A 115 -7.03 16.21 6.19
CA ILE A 115 -7.07 14.77 5.91
C ILE A 115 -6.99 13.96 7.21
N ALA A 116 -6.12 14.36 8.15
CA ALA A 116 -6.04 13.73 9.48
C ALA A 116 -7.38 13.79 10.24
N ALA A 117 -8.12 14.89 10.10
CA ALA A 117 -9.41 15.10 10.77
C ALA A 117 -10.54 14.19 10.25
N LEU A 118 -10.36 13.50 9.12
CA LEU A 118 -11.31 12.48 8.65
C LEU A 118 -11.42 11.30 9.65
N GLY A 119 -10.37 11.07 10.44
CA GLY A 119 -10.32 10.01 11.43
C GLY A 119 -10.35 8.62 10.80
N HIS A 120 -10.63 7.61 11.63
CA HIS A 120 -10.60 6.19 11.23
C HIS A 120 -11.98 5.52 11.30
N GLY A 121 -13.06 6.31 11.43
CA GLY A 121 -14.41 5.79 11.64
C GLY A 121 -14.59 5.12 13.00
N THR A 122 -15.53 4.18 13.08
CA THR A 122 -15.80 3.37 14.28
C THR A 122 -15.31 1.94 14.02
N SER A 123 -14.43 1.43 14.89
CA SER A 123 -13.93 0.07 14.84
C SER A 123 -14.43 -0.73 16.03
N ILE A 124 -14.62 -2.03 15.83
CA ILE A 124 -14.85 -3.02 16.89
C ILE A 124 -13.77 -4.08 16.69
N ASP A 125 -12.97 -4.32 17.73
CA ASP A 125 -11.92 -5.31 17.67
C ASP A 125 -12.51 -6.73 17.65
N ILE A 126 -11.97 -7.57 16.78
CA ILE A 126 -12.25 -9.01 16.73
C ILE A 126 -10.92 -9.78 16.73
N THR A 127 -10.92 -10.99 17.28
CA THR A 127 -9.72 -11.84 17.23
C THR A 127 -9.56 -12.50 15.85
N ALA A 128 -8.37 -13.03 15.58
CA ALA A 128 -8.12 -13.80 14.34
C ALA A 128 -9.04 -15.03 14.25
N GLU A 129 -9.29 -15.70 15.38
CA GLU A 129 -10.18 -16.86 15.48
C GLU A 129 -11.64 -16.48 15.18
N GLU A 130 -12.09 -15.32 15.67
CA GLU A 130 -13.42 -14.79 15.37
C GLU A 130 -13.58 -14.48 13.88
N ALA A 131 -12.55 -13.88 13.26
CA ALA A 131 -12.56 -13.62 11.81
C ALA A 131 -12.67 -14.92 10.99
N PHE A 132 -11.92 -15.97 11.35
CA PHE A 132 -12.04 -17.28 10.69
C PHE A 132 -13.39 -17.94 10.91
N LYS A 133 -13.95 -17.82 12.12
CA LYS A 133 -15.30 -18.32 12.42
C LYS A 133 -16.36 -17.61 11.56
N ILE A 134 -16.28 -16.29 11.42
CA ILE A 134 -17.19 -15.51 10.56
C ILE A 134 -17.06 -15.98 9.11
N ALA A 135 -15.83 -16.07 8.59
CA ALA A 135 -15.58 -16.52 7.21
C ALA A 135 -16.19 -17.92 6.96
N LYS A 136 -16.03 -18.85 7.89
CA LYS A 136 -16.57 -20.22 7.77
C LYS A 136 -18.09 -20.31 7.84
N GLN A 137 -18.74 -19.33 8.47
CA GLN A 137 -20.20 -19.30 8.65
C GLN A 137 -20.95 -18.65 7.49
N VAL A 138 -20.24 -18.02 6.56
CA VAL A 138 -20.83 -17.24 5.47
C VAL A 138 -20.36 -17.79 4.12
N GLU A 139 -21.30 -17.99 3.19
CA GLU A 139 -20.95 -18.30 1.81
C GLU A 139 -20.68 -16.98 1.06
N PRO A 140 -19.50 -16.80 0.45
CA PRO A 140 -19.18 -15.57 -0.25
C PRO A 140 -20.03 -15.43 -1.50
N SER A 141 -20.54 -14.22 -1.74
CA SER A 141 -21.32 -13.87 -2.93
C SER A 141 -20.66 -14.44 -4.19
N ALA A 142 -21.42 -15.09 -5.06
CA ALA A 142 -20.89 -15.59 -6.33
C ALA A 142 -20.87 -14.44 -7.35
N PRO A 143 -19.71 -13.85 -7.67
CA PRO A 143 -19.65 -12.79 -8.66
C PRO A 143 -20.02 -13.39 -10.03
N ASN A 144 -20.91 -12.70 -10.73
CA ASN A 144 -21.43 -13.12 -12.04
C ASN A 144 -20.89 -12.29 -13.21
N TYR A 145 -19.88 -11.45 -12.97
CA TYR A 145 -19.21 -10.66 -13.99
C TYR A 145 -17.94 -11.35 -14.46
N ILE A 146 -17.95 -11.82 -15.71
CA ILE A 146 -16.73 -12.12 -16.46
C ILE A 146 -16.82 -11.37 -17.77
N ASP A 147 -15.98 -10.36 -17.90
CA ASP A 147 -15.79 -9.70 -19.19
C ASP A 147 -14.87 -10.56 -20.07
N ASN A 148 -15.45 -11.48 -20.83
CA ASN A 148 -14.71 -12.37 -21.74
C ASN A 148 -13.94 -11.60 -22.85
N GLN A 149 -14.33 -10.37 -23.18
CA GLN A 149 -13.62 -9.60 -24.21
C GLN A 149 -12.30 -9.05 -23.69
N ARG A 150 -12.25 -8.74 -22.40
CA ARG A 150 -11.09 -8.16 -21.72
C ARG A 150 -10.28 -9.17 -20.93
N ASN A 151 -10.90 -10.29 -20.56
CA ASN A 151 -10.25 -11.46 -20.00
C ASN A 151 -10.05 -12.53 -21.09
N ARG A 152 -9.11 -12.28 -21.99
CA ARG A 152 -8.86 -13.16 -23.16
C ARG A 152 -8.03 -14.40 -22.86
N LYS A 153 -7.28 -14.39 -21.75
CA LYS A 153 -6.29 -15.42 -21.43
C LYS A 153 -6.82 -16.53 -20.52
N TRP A 154 -7.77 -16.20 -19.65
CA TRP A 154 -8.18 -17.08 -18.55
C TRP A 154 -9.65 -17.47 -18.65
N HIS A 155 -10.00 -18.68 -18.24
CA HIS A 155 -11.37 -19.18 -18.30
C HIS A 155 -11.90 -19.51 -16.91
N LYS A 156 -13.16 -19.17 -16.63
CA LYS A 156 -13.82 -19.48 -15.35
C LYS A 156 -13.62 -20.95 -14.98
N GLY A 157 -13.28 -21.22 -13.72
CA GLY A 157 -13.01 -22.56 -13.22
C GLY A 157 -11.55 -22.99 -13.34
N GLN A 158 -10.70 -22.25 -14.05
CA GLN A 158 -9.28 -22.53 -14.13
C GLN A 158 -8.59 -22.29 -12.77
N CYS A 159 -7.68 -23.18 -12.39
CA CYS A 159 -6.81 -22.98 -11.25
C CYS A 159 -5.68 -22.03 -11.63
N LEU A 160 -5.61 -20.88 -10.96
CA LEU A 160 -4.63 -19.82 -11.21
C LEU A 160 -3.92 -19.44 -9.91
N GLN A 161 -2.84 -18.69 -10.06
CA GLN A 161 -2.19 -17.99 -8.97
C GLN A 161 -2.00 -16.51 -9.30
N VAL A 162 -2.18 -15.68 -8.28
CA VAL A 162 -2.00 -14.22 -8.35
C VAL A 162 -0.87 -13.81 -7.42
N LEU A 163 0.03 -12.96 -7.91
CA LEU A 163 1.18 -12.44 -7.15
C LEU A 163 1.28 -10.93 -7.35
N PRO A 164 1.67 -10.15 -6.32
CA PRO A 164 2.16 -8.79 -6.56
C PRO A 164 3.31 -8.79 -7.57
N ASN A 165 3.37 -7.76 -8.42
CA ASN A 165 4.46 -7.61 -9.39
C ASN A 165 5.63 -6.74 -8.87
N ASP A 166 5.53 -6.24 -7.65
CA ASP A 166 6.50 -5.39 -6.98
C ASP A 166 7.20 -6.10 -5.81
N MET A 167 6.57 -6.22 -4.64
CA MET A 167 7.12 -6.74 -3.39
C MET A 167 6.18 -7.78 -2.76
N GLY A 168 6.71 -8.63 -1.89
CA GLY A 168 5.90 -9.63 -1.21
C GLY A 168 5.28 -10.62 -2.18
N ARG A 169 6.07 -11.12 -3.14
CA ARG A 169 5.64 -11.98 -4.26
C ARG A 169 5.27 -13.40 -3.79
N GLU A 170 4.42 -13.51 -2.79
CA GLU A 170 3.83 -14.75 -2.31
C GLU A 170 2.56 -15.06 -3.12
N PRO A 171 2.47 -16.23 -3.77
CA PRO A 171 1.33 -16.55 -4.61
C PRO A 171 0.09 -16.89 -3.81
N VAL A 172 -1.03 -16.29 -4.21
CA VAL A 172 -2.36 -16.73 -3.79
C VAL A 172 -2.96 -17.58 -4.89
N GLN A 173 -3.09 -18.88 -4.60
CA GLN A 173 -3.67 -19.87 -5.51
C GLN A 173 -5.15 -20.05 -5.26
N GLY A 174 -5.93 -20.25 -6.33
CA GLY A 174 -7.36 -20.52 -6.24
C GLY A 174 -8.02 -20.73 -7.60
N THR A 175 -9.32 -20.99 -7.57
CA THR A 175 -10.14 -21.16 -8.78
C THR A 175 -10.61 -19.80 -9.27
N PHE A 176 -10.31 -19.45 -10.51
CA PHE A 176 -10.76 -18.20 -11.12
C PHE A 176 -12.29 -18.18 -11.30
N ILE A 177 -12.96 -17.19 -10.71
CA ILE A 177 -14.43 -17.13 -10.70
C ILE A 177 -15.04 -15.87 -11.31
N ALA A 178 -14.32 -14.73 -11.32
CA ALA A 178 -14.76 -13.47 -11.90
C ALA A 178 -13.60 -12.53 -12.21
N ALA A 179 -13.76 -11.69 -13.23
CA ALA A 179 -12.86 -10.57 -13.53
C ALA A 179 -13.54 -9.51 -14.39
N ASP A 180 -13.10 -8.27 -14.23
CA ASP A 180 -13.43 -7.12 -15.06
C ASP A 180 -12.17 -6.29 -15.38
N ASP A 181 -12.33 -4.97 -15.59
CA ASP A 181 -11.21 -4.04 -15.80
C ASP A 181 -10.37 -3.81 -14.56
N TYR A 182 -11.00 -3.89 -13.39
CA TYR A 182 -10.44 -3.43 -12.13
C TYR A 182 -9.88 -4.58 -11.33
N GLU A 183 -10.55 -5.73 -11.32
CA GLU A 183 -10.19 -6.85 -10.44
C GLU A 183 -10.23 -8.24 -11.09
N ILE A 184 -9.57 -9.17 -10.40
CA ILE A 184 -9.70 -10.61 -10.58
C ILE A 184 -10.04 -11.26 -9.23
N VAL A 185 -10.92 -12.26 -9.28
CA VAL A 185 -11.41 -12.95 -8.10
C VAL A 185 -11.07 -14.43 -8.17
N LEU A 186 -10.36 -14.92 -7.15
CA LEU A 186 -10.08 -16.34 -6.95
C LEU A 186 -10.91 -16.90 -5.79
N ARG A 187 -11.60 -18.01 -6.02
CA ARG A 187 -12.24 -18.83 -4.99
C ARG A 187 -11.19 -19.73 -4.32
N ARG A 188 -11.16 -19.72 -3.00
CA ARG A 188 -10.38 -20.65 -2.17
C ARG A 188 -11.30 -21.35 -1.19
N SER A 189 -10.95 -22.58 -0.85
CA SER A 189 -11.68 -23.37 0.14
C SER A 189 -10.71 -24.17 1.00
N ASN A 190 -10.88 -24.12 2.31
CA ASN A 190 -10.23 -25.06 3.24
C ASN A 190 -11.05 -25.21 4.54
N GLU A 191 -10.71 -26.22 5.34
CA GLU A 191 -11.46 -26.56 6.55
C GLU A 191 -11.47 -25.45 7.63
N SER A 192 -10.43 -24.62 7.66
CA SER A 192 -10.26 -23.57 8.66
C SER A 192 -11.07 -22.32 8.35
N ILE A 193 -11.24 -21.96 7.08
CA ILE A 193 -11.87 -20.69 6.65
C ILE A 193 -13.16 -20.88 5.86
N GLY A 194 -13.53 -22.12 5.50
CA GLY A 194 -14.64 -22.38 4.59
C GLY A 194 -14.34 -21.90 3.17
N ASN A 195 -15.36 -21.44 2.45
CA ASN A 195 -15.22 -20.86 1.12
C ASN A 195 -14.95 -19.35 1.24
N ILE A 196 -13.93 -18.84 0.55
CA ILE A 196 -13.69 -17.40 0.44
C ILE A 196 -13.44 -16.99 -1.00
N ASN A 197 -13.87 -15.78 -1.36
CA ASN A 197 -13.42 -15.11 -2.57
C ASN A 197 -12.30 -14.15 -2.18
N VAL A 198 -11.15 -14.25 -2.84
CA VAL A 198 -10.06 -13.30 -2.69
C VAL A 198 -10.04 -12.41 -3.93
N HIS A 199 -10.15 -11.10 -3.69
CA HIS A 199 -10.23 -10.06 -4.71
C HIS A 199 -8.89 -9.37 -4.84
N PHE A 200 -8.41 -9.21 -6.07
CA PHE A 200 -7.16 -8.52 -6.37
C PHE A 200 -7.40 -7.46 -7.44
N PRO A 201 -6.87 -6.24 -7.29
CA PRO A 201 -6.73 -5.34 -8.42
C PRO A 201 -5.95 -6.02 -9.55
N ARG A 202 -6.28 -5.72 -10.81
CA ARG A 202 -5.49 -6.20 -11.96
C ARG A 202 -4.18 -5.42 -12.09
N ALA A 203 -4.22 -4.12 -11.80
CA ALA A 203 -3.03 -3.29 -11.77
C ALA A 203 -2.18 -3.65 -10.54
N GLY A 204 -0.89 -3.92 -10.78
CA GLY A 204 0.06 -4.29 -9.72
C GLY A 204 0.14 -5.80 -9.42
N PHE A 205 -0.58 -6.63 -10.17
CA PHE A 205 -0.60 -8.08 -9.94
C PHE A 205 -0.39 -8.89 -11.23
N ASP A 206 0.47 -9.89 -11.13
CA ASP A 206 0.67 -10.91 -12.16
C ASP A 206 -0.29 -12.08 -11.95
N ILE A 207 -0.90 -12.54 -13.04
CA ILE A 207 -1.75 -13.73 -13.06
C ILE A 207 -1.03 -14.81 -13.86
N THR A 208 -0.89 -16.00 -13.28
CA THR A 208 -0.23 -17.15 -13.93
C THR A 208 -0.97 -18.45 -13.65
N GLU A 209 -0.71 -19.48 -14.46
CA GLU A 209 -1.13 -20.84 -14.14
C GLU A 209 -0.34 -21.38 -12.94
N ILE A 210 -0.92 -22.32 -12.22
CA ILE A 210 -0.19 -23.08 -11.21
C ILE A 210 0.77 -24.02 -11.93
N LYS A 211 2.07 -23.89 -11.63
CA LYS A 211 3.10 -24.79 -12.13
C LYS A 211 3.15 -26.07 -11.29
#